data_AF-A0A527W8U4-F1
#
_entry.id   AF-A0A527W8U4-F1
#
_cell.length_a   1.000
_cell.length_b   1.000
_cell.length_c   1.000
_cell.angle_alpha   90.00
_cell.angle_beta   90.00
_cell.angle_gamma   90.00
#
_symmetry.space_group_name_H-M   'P 1'
#
loop_
_entity.id
_entity.type
_entity.pdbx_description
1 polymer ?
#
loop_
_entity_poly.entity_id
_entity_poly.type
_entity_poly.pdbx_seq_one_letter_code
_entity_poly.pdbx_strand_id
1 'polypeptide(L)' 'MSFPSPPGAQNGEYAGVVTYSDHGYSLGKVLATAHLRLPFTQIATVLSIVIDDKPTRTVAAAMPFFDSDGVRLRA' A
#
# COMPACT_ATOMS: atom_id res chain seq x y z
N MET A 1 28.15 4.63 8.53
CA MET A 1 27.18 4.21 9.58
C MET A 1 26.02 3.53 8.88
N SER A 2 25.90 2.22 9.00
CA SER A 2 24.81 1.42 8.43
C SER A 2 23.80 1.09 9.53
N PHE A 3 22.53 1.42 9.31
CA PHE A 3 21.45 1.08 10.23
C PHE A 3 21.13 -0.42 10.13
N PRO A 4 20.96 -1.14 11.26
CA PRO A 4 20.61 -2.55 11.23
C PRO A 4 19.16 -2.73 10.73
N SER A 5 18.96 -3.69 9.83
CA SER A 5 17.64 -4.08 9.32
C SER A 5 16.78 -4.69 10.45
N PRO A 6 15.46 -4.41 10.50
CA PRO A 6 14.58 -5.01 11.48
C PRO A 6 14.41 -6.53 11.26
N PRO A 7 14.28 -7.34 12.33
CA PRO A 7 14.14 -8.78 12.23
C PRO A 7 12.74 -9.15 11.69
N GLY A 8 12.69 -9.80 10.53
CA GLY A 8 11.44 -10.25 9.89
C GLY A 8 11.45 -10.33 8.35
N ALA A 9 12.44 -9.75 7.68
CA ALA A 9 12.57 -9.80 6.22
C ALA A 9 13.27 -11.09 5.74
N GLN A 10 12.64 -12.25 5.93
CA GLN A 10 13.14 -13.50 5.32
C GLN A 10 12.57 -13.60 3.89
N ASN A 11 13.35 -13.11 2.92
CA ASN A 11 13.17 -13.16 1.45
C ASN A 11 12.15 -12.23 0.77
N GLY A 12 11.82 -11.07 1.35
CA GLY A 12 11.08 -10.01 0.64
C GLY A 12 12.01 -8.89 0.18
N GLU A 13 12.05 -8.57 -1.12
CA GLU A 13 12.71 -7.34 -1.57
C GLU A 13 11.97 -6.13 -0.98
N TYR A 14 12.72 -5.19 -0.42
CA TYR A 14 12.15 -3.94 0.09
C TYR A 14 11.52 -3.14 -1.06
N ALA A 15 10.19 -3.00 -1.01
CA ALA A 15 9.42 -2.31 -2.02
C ALA A 15 9.28 -0.81 -1.75
N GLY A 16 9.24 -0.39 -0.48
CA GLY A 16 9.00 1.01 -0.12
C GLY A 16 8.43 1.21 1.29
N VAL A 17 7.86 2.40 1.52
CA VAL A 17 7.32 2.80 2.82
C VAL A 17 5.92 3.38 2.69
N VAL A 18 5.03 2.98 3.61
CA VAL A 18 3.68 3.54 3.74
C VAL A 18 3.77 4.96 4.28
N THR A 19 3.11 5.91 3.62
CA THR A 19 3.09 7.33 3.98
C THR A 19 1.81 7.73 4.71
N TYR A 20 0.70 7.07 4.41
CA TYR A 20 -0.60 7.31 5.04
C TYR A 20 -1.45 6.06 4.99
N SER A 21 -2.28 5.83 6.01
CA SER A 21 -3.24 4.74 6.04
C SER A 21 -4.52 5.16 6.76
N ASP A 22 -5.65 4.61 6.33
CA ASP A 22 -6.95 4.87 6.95
C ASP A 22 -7.95 3.73 6.66
N HIS A 23 -9.06 3.72 7.39
CA HIS A 23 -10.18 2.84 7.10
C HIS A 23 -11.04 3.44 5.98
N GLY A 24 -11.01 2.83 4.80
CA GLY A 24 -11.85 3.21 3.67
C GLY A 24 -13.28 2.73 3.85
N TYR A 25 -14.09 3.48 4.61
CA TYR A 25 -15.47 3.12 4.95
C TYR A 25 -16.35 2.80 3.73
N SER A 26 -16.22 3.55 2.63
CA SER A 26 -16.98 3.29 1.40
C SER A 26 -16.61 1.98 0.70
N LEU A 27 -15.42 1.43 1.00
CA LEU A 27 -14.90 0.20 0.41
C LEU A 27 -14.87 -0.97 1.40
N GLY A 28 -15.12 -0.72 2.70
CA GLY A 28 -15.03 -1.71 3.77
C GLY A 28 -13.63 -2.32 3.95
N LYS A 29 -12.57 -1.58 3.59
CA LYS A 29 -11.18 -2.06 3.57
C LYS A 29 -10.24 -1.01 4.15
N VAL A 30 -9.12 -1.45 4.72
CA VAL A 30 -8.01 -0.55 5.06
C VAL A 30 -7.32 -0.12 3.76
N LEU A 31 -7.08 1.17 3.62
CA LEU A 31 -6.34 1.77 2.52
C LEU A 31 -5.00 2.27 3.04
N ALA A 32 -3.98 2.16 2.19
CA ALA A 32 -2.66 2.72 2.46
C ALA A 32 -2.10 3.35 1.19
N THR A 33 -1.38 4.45 1.35
CA THR A 33 -0.56 5.07 0.31
C THR A 33 0.90 4.84 0.66
N ALA A 34 1.75 4.63 -0.35
CA ALA A 34 3.15 4.33 -0.15
C ALA A 34 4.01 4.89 -1.28
N HIS A 35 5.23 5.31 -0.94
CA HIS A 35 6.27 5.50 -1.94
C HIS A 35 6.92 4.15 -2.21
N LEU A 36 6.75 3.65 -3.43
CA LEU A 36 7.28 2.36 -3.88
C LEU A 36 8.40 2.56 -4.91
N ARG A 37 9.33 1.61 -4.97
CA ARG A 37 10.30 1.49 -6.07
C ARG A 37 9.55 1.07 -7.33
N LEU A 38 10.03 1.54 -8.48
CA LEU A 38 9.39 1.37 -9.80
C LEU A 38 8.96 -0.08 -10.15
N PRO A 39 9.70 -1.14 -9.81
CA PRO A 39 9.25 -2.51 -10.12
C PRO A 39 7.94 -2.91 -9.43
N PHE A 40 7.53 -2.19 -8.38
CA PHE A 40 6.38 -2.52 -7.54
C PHE A 40 5.18 -1.58 -7.73
N THR A 41 5.26 -0.62 -8.65
CA THR A 41 4.19 0.38 -8.87
C THR A 41 3.12 -0.08 -9.85
N GLN A 42 3.23 -1.28 -10.42
CA GLN A 42 2.19 -1.81 -11.31
C GLN A 42 0.90 -2.09 -10.55
N ILE A 43 -0.24 -1.74 -11.17
CA ILE A 43 -1.55 -2.08 -10.62
C ILE A 43 -1.69 -3.60 -10.57
N ALA A 44 -2.38 -4.10 -9.55
CA ALA A 44 -2.54 -5.50 -9.22
C ALA A 44 -1.28 -6.21 -8.71
N THR A 45 -0.15 -5.51 -8.58
CA THR A 45 1.03 -6.05 -7.88
C THR A 45 0.66 -6.39 -6.44
N VAL A 46 0.93 -7.63 -6.05
CA VAL A 46 0.72 -8.13 -4.68
C VAL A 46 1.94 -7.76 -3.85
N LEU A 47 1.69 -7.12 -2.71
CA LEU A 47 2.72 -6.70 -1.76
C LEU A 47 2.40 -7.27 -0.37
N SER A 48 3.37 -7.21 0.52
CA SER A 48 3.20 -7.51 1.94
C SER A 48 3.57 -6.27 2.74
N ILE A 49 2.67 -5.81 3.61
CA ILE A 49 2.92 -4.72 4.55
C ILE A 49 2.93 -5.32 5.95
N VAL A 50 3.94 -4.97 6.75
CA VAL A 50 4.01 -5.41 8.14
C VAL A 50 3.18 -4.45 9.00
N ILE A 51 2.18 -4.98 9.70
CA ILE A 51 1.32 -4.27 10.65
C ILE A 51 1.39 -5.03 11.97
N ASP A 52 1.84 -4.40 13.05
CA ASP A 52 2.04 -5.04 14.36
C ASP A 52 2.79 -6.39 14.25
N ASP A 53 3.93 -6.37 13.55
CA ASP A 53 4.78 -7.54 13.25
C ASP A 53 4.09 -8.66 12.43
N LYS A 54 2.88 -8.40 11.92
CA LYS A 54 2.14 -9.36 11.08
C LYS A 54 2.21 -8.96 9.61
N PRO A 55 2.75 -9.83 8.73
CA PRO A 55 2.70 -9.60 7.30
C PRO A 55 1.24 -9.65 6.83
N THR A 56 0.79 -8.54 6.26
CA THR A 56 -0.56 -8.36 5.73
C THR A 56 -0.48 -8.23 4.21
N ARG A 57 -1.16 -9.14 3.51
CA ARG A 57 -1.23 -9.13 2.05
C ARG A 57 -1.99 -7.90 1.57
N THR A 58 -1.40 -7.16 0.64
CA THR A 58 -2.01 -5.99 0.01
C THR A 58 -1.84 -6.04 -1.51
N VAL A 59 -2.58 -5.19 -2.21
CA VAL A 59 -2.57 -5.11 -3.67
C VAL A 59 -2.47 -3.64 -4.08
N ALA A 60 -1.52 -3.32 -4.94
CA ALA A 60 -1.42 -1.99 -5.54
C ALA A 60 -2.65 -1.73 -6.42
N ALA A 61 -3.32 -0.59 -6.19
CA ALA A 61 -4.55 -0.23 -6.88
C ALA A 61 -4.43 1.18 -7.47
N ALA A 62 -5.18 1.43 -8.54
CA ALA A 62 -5.29 2.75 -9.13
C ALA A 62 -6.02 3.71 -8.18
N MET A 63 -5.57 4.96 -8.15
CA MET A 63 -6.28 6.06 -7.48
C MET A 63 -7.07 6.89 -8.50
N PRO A 64 -8.18 7.52 -8.08
CA PRO A 64 -8.76 7.45 -6.73
C PRO A 64 -9.51 6.13 -6.51
N PHE A 65 -9.56 5.66 -5.27
CA PHE A 65 -10.15 4.36 -4.93
C PHE A 65 -11.68 4.33 -5.00
N PHE A 66 -12.31 5.51 -5.06
CA PHE A 66 -13.76 5.69 -5.07
C PHE A 66 -14.12 6.83 -6.03
N ASP A 67 -15.19 6.65 -6.80
CA ASP A 67 -15.67 7.60 -7.82
C ASP A 67 -14.55 8.08 -8.75
N SER A 68 -13.86 7.15 -9.42
CA SER A 68 -12.75 7.45 -10.33
C SER A 68 -13.12 8.36 -11.49
N ASP A 69 -14.38 8.35 -11.90
CA ASP A 69 -14.89 9.20 -12.97
C ASP A 69 -15.32 10.58 -12.46
N GLY A 70 -15.36 10.77 -11.13
CA GLY A 70 -15.75 12.01 -10.47
C GLY A 70 -17.21 12.38 -10.73
N VAL A 71 -18.08 11.41 -11.00
CA VAL A 71 -19.49 11.64 -11.40
C VAL A 71 -20.22 12.43 -10.31
N ARG A 72 -19.88 12.20 -9.04
CA ARG A 72 -20.54 12.87 -7.92
C ARG A 72 -20.14 14.34 -7.77
N LEU A 73 -19.06 14.78 -8.42
CA LEU A 73 -18.55 16.15 -8.34
C LEU A 73 -18.88 17.01 -9.56
N ARG A 74 -19.42 16.42 -10.65
CA ARG A 74 -19.69 17.12 -11.92
C ARG A 74 -21.10 17.76 -12.00
N ALA A 75 -21.85 17.77 -10.90
CA ALA A 75 -23.20 18.32 -10.83
C ALA A 75 -23.23 19.86 -10.75
#